data_AF-A0AAD7IED2-F1
#
_entry.id   AF-A0AAD7IED2-F1
#
_cell.length_a   1.000
_cell.length_b   1.000
_cell.length_c   1.000
_cell.angle_alpha   90.00
_cell.angle_beta   90.00
_cell.angle_gamma   90.00
#
_symmetry.space_group_name_H-M   'P 1'
#
loop_
_entity.id
_entity.type
_entity.pdbx_description
1 polymer ?
#
loop_
_entity_poly.entity_id
_entity_poly.type
_entity_poly.pdbx_seq_one_letter_code
_entity_poly.pdbx_strand_id
1 'polypeptide(L)'
;MSWARTNFGLFNLMTLVSAWPNLRNLYLAGDTNGRESVANIPPATCALESVTFERCMSNFEEMAPMFAGSTNSLRSFEAWTMGYKEIDAVLALVLPALESLKLGGCNHPTAPFVREKLATAPNLAYIHLGGDADHAGTLRRAFAAALDAGVRRLPYPAQDGTYNTGRGRNARRHEYENADEDKLLKAVGCRGIYASRAGDVEYKVEGSQRRLVFARRNGW
;
A
#
# COMPACT_ATOMS: atom_id res chain seq x y z
N MET A 1 8.42 -24.50 -10.82
CA MET A 1 7.11 -23.86 -11.10
C MET A 1 7.34 -22.39 -11.36
N SER A 2 7.33 -21.98 -12.62
CA SER A 2 7.32 -20.58 -13.04
C SER A 2 5.95 -19.99 -12.69
N TRP A 3 5.91 -19.11 -11.70
CA TRP A 3 4.69 -18.38 -11.36
C TRP A 3 4.41 -17.39 -12.49
N ALA A 4 3.17 -17.33 -12.96
CA ALA A 4 2.72 -16.35 -13.97
C ALA A 4 2.88 -14.93 -13.41
N ARG A 5 4.05 -14.33 -13.60
CA ARG A 5 4.29 -12.90 -13.47
C ARG A 5 3.72 -12.27 -14.73
N THR A 6 2.57 -11.62 -14.61
CA THR A 6 2.08 -10.77 -15.70
C THR A 6 3.00 -9.57 -15.77
N ASN A 7 3.89 -9.54 -16.75
CA ASN A 7 4.62 -8.33 -17.13
C ASN A 7 3.67 -7.49 -17.98
N PHE A 8 2.79 -6.73 -17.31
CA PHE A 8 1.90 -5.80 -18.00
C PHE A 8 2.72 -4.62 -18.57
N GLY A 9 3.80 -4.25 -17.88
CA GLY A 9 4.71 -3.17 -18.28
C GLY A 9 4.13 -1.78 -17.98
N LEU A 10 4.98 -0.88 -17.51
CA LEU A 10 4.58 0.46 -17.07
C LEU A 10 3.98 1.26 -18.23
N PHE A 11 4.56 1.13 -19.42
CA PHE A 11 4.06 1.77 -20.64
C PHE A 11 2.60 1.43 -20.94
N ASN A 12 2.23 0.15 -20.90
CA ASN A 12 0.85 -0.28 -21.16
C ASN A 12 -0.10 0.17 -20.07
N LEU A 13 0.32 0.14 -18.80
CA LEU A 13 -0.47 0.67 -17.69
C LEU A 13 -0.76 2.16 -17.87
N MET A 14 0.27 2.95 -18.10
CA MET A 14 0.16 4.37 -18.32
C MET A 14 -0.73 4.67 -19.52
N THR A 15 -0.56 3.94 -20.63
CA THR A 15 -1.38 4.11 -21.84
C THR A 15 -2.86 3.80 -21.56
N LEU A 16 -3.15 2.69 -20.89
CA LEU A 16 -4.52 2.28 -20.57
C LEU A 16 -5.21 3.29 -19.65
N VAL A 17 -4.55 3.69 -18.57
CA VAL A 17 -5.11 4.63 -17.59
C VAL A 17 -5.34 6.00 -18.24
N SER A 18 -4.43 6.43 -19.11
CA SER A 18 -4.55 7.73 -19.80
C SER A 18 -5.63 7.74 -20.88
N ALA A 19 -5.90 6.59 -21.50
CA ALA A 19 -6.95 6.45 -22.52
C ALA A 19 -8.35 6.19 -21.94
N TRP A 20 -8.49 5.97 -20.63
CA TRP A 20 -9.76 5.55 -20.02
C TRP A 20 -10.32 6.57 -19.00
N PRO A 21 -10.95 7.67 -19.46
CA PRO A 21 -11.38 8.77 -18.58
C PRO A 21 -12.43 8.36 -17.52
N ASN A 22 -13.21 7.32 -17.80
CA ASN A 22 -14.24 6.79 -16.90
C ASN A 22 -13.72 5.72 -15.94
N LEU A 23 -12.42 5.40 -15.94
CA LEU A 23 -11.83 4.48 -14.98
C LEU A 23 -11.95 5.07 -13.56
N ARG A 24 -12.48 4.29 -12.63
CA ARG A 24 -12.64 4.65 -11.21
C ARG A 24 -11.92 3.69 -10.28
N ASN A 25 -11.87 2.42 -10.62
CA ASN A 25 -11.27 1.39 -9.80
C ASN A 25 -10.19 0.68 -10.59
N LEU A 26 -8.97 0.64 -10.05
CA LEU A 26 -7.86 -0.06 -10.66
C LEU A 26 -7.36 -1.16 -9.74
N TYR A 27 -7.38 -2.37 -10.24
CA TYR A 27 -6.71 -3.51 -9.63
C TYR A 27 -5.56 -3.94 -10.54
N LEU A 28 -4.36 -4.00 -9.98
CA LEU A 28 -3.15 -4.41 -10.67
C LEU A 28 -2.46 -5.51 -9.85
N ALA A 29 -2.22 -6.65 -10.49
CA ALA A 29 -1.44 -7.73 -9.92
C ALA A 29 -0.21 -8.04 -10.76
N GLY A 30 0.99 -8.00 -10.17
CA GLY A 30 2.24 -8.40 -10.83
C GLY A 30 3.18 -7.24 -11.18
N ASP A 31 4.01 -7.43 -12.20
CA ASP A 31 5.13 -6.53 -12.48
C ASP A 31 4.81 -5.51 -13.56
N THR A 32 5.23 -4.28 -13.30
CA THR A 32 5.14 -3.16 -14.23
C THR A 32 6.50 -2.68 -14.70
N ASN A 33 7.60 -3.29 -14.27
CA ASN A 33 8.91 -2.94 -14.83
C ASN A 33 8.91 -3.16 -16.35
N GLY A 34 9.49 -2.20 -17.06
CA GLY A 34 9.62 -2.18 -18.50
C GLY A 34 10.77 -1.26 -18.89
N ARG A 35 11.28 -1.40 -20.12
CA ARG A 35 12.33 -0.53 -20.67
C ARG A 35 11.77 0.60 -21.55
N GLU A 36 10.47 0.58 -21.79
CA GLU A 36 9.79 1.54 -22.66
C GLU A 36 9.57 2.86 -21.91
N SER A 37 9.91 3.97 -22.57
CA SER A 37 9.75 5.29 -21.97
C SER A 37 8.28 5.70 -21.91
N VAL A 38 7.86 6.21 -20.77
CA VAL A 38 6.51 6.76 -20.54
C VAL A 38 6.43 8.28 -20.80
N ALA A 39 7.53 8.92 -21.22
CA ALA A 39 7.63 10.38 -21.32
C ALA A 39 6.62 11.01 -22.30
N ASN A 40 6.19 10.28 -23.32
CA ASN A 40 5.26 10.77 -24.34
C ASN A 40 3.80 10.36 -24.10
N ILE A 41 3.51 9.67 -22.99
CA ILE A 41 2.14 9.28 -22.65
C ILE A 41 1.45 10.51 -22.03
N PRO A 42 0.28 10.92 -22.54
CA PRO A 42 -0.49 12.01 -21.93
C PRO A 42 -0.77 11.74 -20.45
N PRO A 43 -0.83 12.77 -19.58
CA PRO A 43 -1.22 12.56 -18.19
C PRO A 43 -2.60 11.89 -18.07
N ALA A 44 -2.76 11.04 -17.07
CA ALA A 44 -4.04 10.39 -16.80
C ALA A 44 -5.11 11.42 -16.43
N THR A 45 -6.27 11.33 -17.09
CA THR A 45 -7.43 12.22 -16.85
C THR A 45 -8.52 11.55 -16.01
N CYS A 46 -8.40 10.24 -15.75
CA CYS A 46 -9.38 9.52 -14.95
C CYS A 46 -9.32 9.91 -13.47
N ALA A 47 -10.50 9.94 -12.85
CA ALA A 47 -10.68 10.20 -11.43
C ALA A 47 -10.76 8.87 -10.65
N LEU A 48 -9.63 8.21 -10.43
CA LEU A 48 -9.60 6.96 -9.66
C LEU A 48 -10.11 7.23 -8.24
N GLU A 49 -10.99 6.36 -7.77
CA GLU A 49 -11.60 6.35 -6.44
C GLU A 49 -10.96 5.28 -5.54
N SER A 50 -10.61 4.14 -6.14
CA SER A 50 -9.88 3.09 -5.45
C SER A 50 -8.79 2.46 -6.33
N VAL A 51 -7.63 2.19 -5.72
CA VAL A 51 -6.54 1.45 -6.34
C VAL A 51 -6.05 0.35 -5.42
N THR A 52 -5.90 -0.85 -5.97
CA THR A 52 -5.20 -1.96 -5.33
C THR A 52 -4.06 -2.43 -6.19
N PHE A 53 -2.85 -2.32 -5.63
CA PHE A 53 -1.64 -2.91 -6.14
C PHE A 53 -1.34 -4.17 -5.36
N GLU A 54 -1.18 -5.26 -6.07
CA GLU A 54 -0.89 -6.54 -5.49
C GLU A 54 0.32 -7.18 -6.14
N ARG A 55 1.27 -7.62 -5.32
CA ARG A 55 2.58 -8.11 -5.78
C ARG A 55 3.23 -7.12 -6.75
N CYS A 56 2.97 -5.83 -6.56
CA CYS A 56 3.36 -4.81 -7.52
C CYS A 56 4.86 -4.56 -7.41
N MET A 57 5.56 -4.74 -8.52
CA MET A 57 6.93 -4.29 -8.71
C MET A 57 6.90 -3.18 -9.75
N SER A 58 7.42 -2.02 -9.38
CA SER A 58 7.42 -0.85 -10.23
C SER A 58 8.52 0.12 -9.86
N ASN A 59 8.80 1.04 -10.78
CA ASN A 59 9.35 2.34 -10.43
C ASN A 59 8.20 3.29 -10.10
N PHE A 60 7.91 3.47 -8.80
CA PHE A 60 6.79 4.30 -8.35
C PHE A 60 6.93 5.78 -8.72
N GLU A 61 8.14 6.28 -8.91
CA GLU A 61 8.37 7.65 -9.41
C GLU A 61 7.87 7.82 -10.84
N GLU A 62 8.18 6.86 -11.71
CA GLU A 62 7.71 6.86 -13.11
C GLU A 62 6.22 6.51 -13.22
N MET A 63 5.69 5.75 -12.27
CA MET A 63 4.26 5.40 -12.22
C MET A 63 3.40 6.54 -11.70
N ALA A 64 3.92 7.41 -10.83
CA ALA A 64 3.16 8.49 -10.19
C ALA A 64 2.24 9.31 -11.13
N PRO A 65 2.64 9.67 -12.37
CA PRO A 65 1.78 10.44 -13.27
C PRO A 65 0.44 9.76 -13.64
N MET A 66 0.29 8.45 -13.42
CA MET A 66 -1.01 7.77 -13.61
C MET A 66 -2.10 8.27 -12.66
N PHE A 67 -1.71 8.95 -11.56
CA PHE A 67 -2.63 9.47 -10.57
C PHE A 67 -2.96 10.96 -10.77
N ALA A 68 -2.47 11.60 -11.83
CA ALA A 68 -2.62 13.05 -12.05
C ALA A 68 -4.09 13.53 -12.00
N GLY A 69 -5.00 12.79 -12.64
CA GLY A 69 -6.44 13.09 -12.60
C GLY A 69 -7.15 12.69 -11.31
N SER A 70 -6.46 12.04 -10.37
CA SER A 70 -7.05 11.38 -9.20
C SER A 70 -6.74 12.05 -7.86
N THR A 71 -6.03 13.17 -7.85
CA THR A 71 -5.60 13.89 -6.63
C THR A 71 -6.75 14.21 -5.68
N ASN A 72 -7.95 14.48 -6.21
CA ASN A 72 -9.12 14.84 -5.42
C ASN A 72 -10.18 13.73 -5.33
N SER A 73 -9.93 12.55 -5.92
CA SER A 73 -10.91 11.46 -5.99
C SER A 73 -10.47 10.18 -5.29
N LEU A 74 -9.16 9.93 -5.14
CA LEU A 74 -8.68 8.64 -4.64
C LEU A 74 -8.89 8.52 -3.13
N ARG A 75 -9.93 7.81 -2.72
CA ARG A 75 -10.29 7.60 -1.30
C ARG A 75 -9.61 6.38 -0.70
N SER A 76 -9.36 5.34 -1.51
CA SER A 76 -8.78 4.08 -1.03
C SER A 76 -7.55 3.69 -1.84
N PHE A 77 -6.43 3.49 -1.16
CA PHE A 77 -5.21 2.99 -1.76
C PHE A 77 -4.67 1.80 -0.96
N GLU A 78 -4.47 0.70 -1.66
CA GLU A 78 -3.94 -0.53 -1.11
C GLU A 78 -2.74 -0.95 -1.94
N ALA A 79 -1.58 -1.12 -1.32
CA ALA A 79 -0.35 -1.46 -2.01
C ALA A 79 0.42 -2.56 -1.27
N TRP A 80 0.43 -3.76 -1.86
CA TRP A 80 1.21 -4.92 -1.47
C TRP A 80 2.34 -5.11 -2.47
N THR A 81 3.51 -4.58 -2.18
CA THR A 81 4.56 -4.37 -3.18
C THR A 81 5.79 -5.25 -2.93
N MET A 82 6.61 -5.48 -3.95
CA MET A 82 7.79 -6.37 -3.89
C MET A 82 9.09 -5.74 -4.41
N GLY A 83 9.20 -4.41 -4.37
CA GLY A 83 10.39 -3.67 -4.82
C GLY A 83 11.27 -3.13 -3.70
N TYR A 84 12.19 -2.24 -4.07
CA TYR A 84 13.20 -1.66 -3.17
C TYR A 84 13.14 -0.14 -3.01
N LYS A 85 12.30 0.55 -3.79
CA LYS A 85 12.14 2.03 -3.75
C LYS A 85 10.97 2.45 -2.87
N GLU A 86 10.95 3.69 -2.43
CA GLU A 86 9.86 4.25 -1.66
C GLU A 86 8.67 4.62 -2.54
N ILE A 87 7.48 4.72 -1.93
CA ILE A 87 6.21 5.02 -2.64
C ILE A 87 5.78 6.49 -2.50
N ASP A 88 6.67 7.36 -2.01
CA ASP A 88 6.41 8.76 -1.70
C ASP A 88 5.83 9.53 -2.89
N ALA A 89 6.37 9.31 -4.10
CA ALA A 89 5.93 10.01 -5.31
C ALA A 89 4.45 9.75 -5.64
N VAL A 90 3.99 8.51 -5.46
CA VAL A 90 2.57 8.15 -5.64
C VAL A 90 1.74 8.77 -4.53
N LEU A 91 2.14 8.56 -3.27
CA LEU A 91 1.37 9.05 -2.12
C LEU A 91 1.21 10.57 -2.17
N ALA A 92 2.27 11.32 -2.50
CA ALA A 92 2.23 12.78 -2.57
C ALA A 92 1.09 13.31 -3.47
N LEU A 93 0.75 12.60 -4.54
CA LEU A 93 -0.31 13.01 -5.47
C LEU A 93 -1.72 12.70 -4.95
N VAL A 94 -1.88 11.66 -4.13
CA VAL A 94 -3.21 11.14 -3.75
C VAL A 94 -3.58 11.45 -2.30
N LEU A 95 -2.61 11.84 -1.48
CA LEU A 95 -2.80 12.22 -0.08
C LEU A 95 -3.96 13.21 0.17
N PRO A 96 -4.20 14.24 -0.66
CA PRO A 96 -5.27 15.21 -0.39
C PRO A 96 -6.67 14.59 -0.27
N ALA A 97 -6.97 13.51 -1.01
CA ALA A 97 -8.27 12.85 -0.98
C ALA A 97 -8.29 11.51 -0.22
N LEU A 98 -7.12 11.00 0.18
CA LEU A 98 -6.99 9.64 0.69
C LEU A 98 -7.62 9.49 2.07
N GLU A 99 -8.56 8.54 2.19
CA GLU A 99 -9.25 8.22 3.45
C GLU A 99 -8.72 6.93 4.09
N SER A 100 -8.30 5.98 3.25
CA SER A 100 -7.82 4.66 3.66
C SER A 100 -6.54 4.31 2.91
N LEU A 101 -5.47 4.06 3.67
CA LEU A 101 -4.21 3.56 3.18
C LEU A 101 -3.92 2.17 3.75
N LYS A 102 -3.64 1.20 2.88
CA LYS A 102 -3.09 -0.09 3.27
C LYS A 102 -1.74 -0.29 2.60
N LEU A 103 -0.70 -0.44 3.40
CA LEU A 103 0.64 -0.73 2.92
C LEU A 103 1.04 -2.13 3.33
N GLY A 104 1.85 -2.72 2.46
CA GLY A 104 2.06 -4.15 2.32
C GLY A 104 3.40 -4.47 1.68
N GLY A 105 4.11 -5.50 2.16
CA GLY A 105 5.32 -5.99 1.48
C GLY A 105 6.58 -5.17 1.74
N CYS A 106 7.31 -4.80 0.67
CA CYS A 106 8.68 -4.25 0.79
C CYS A 106 8.79 -2.74 0.55
N ASN A 107 7.90 -2.13 -0.24
CA ASN A 107 7.96 -0.70 -0.48
C ASN A 107 7.12 0.02 0.57
N HIS A 108 7.65 1.13 1.06
CA HIS A 108 7.01 1.94 2.08
C HIS A 108 7.34 3.41 1.87
N PRO A 109 6.58 4.33 2.48
CA PRO A 109 6.98 5.73 2.48
C PRO A 109 8.31 5.93 3.22
N THR A 110 9.03 7.00 2.95
CA THR A 110 10.20 7.36 3.75
C THR A 110 9.77 7.86 5.14
N ALA A 111 10.64 7.71 6.15
CA ALA A 111 10.35 8.24 7.50
C ALA A 111 10.11 9.78 7.53
N PRO A 112 10.87 10.62 6.78
CA PRO A 112 10.55 12.03 6.61
C PRO A 112 9.15 12.25 6.03
N PHE A 113 8.79 11.55 4.94
CA PHE A 113 7.47 11.69 4.33
C PHE A 113 6.33 11.34 5.30
N VAL A 114 6.52 10.30 6.12
CA VAL A 114 5.56 9.96 7.17
C VAL A 114 5.35 11.14 8.12
N ARG A 115 6.44 11.74 8.59
CA ARG A 115 6.40 12.81 9.60
C ARG A 115 5.84 14.13 9.07
N GLU A 116 6.15 14.46 7.82
CA GLU A 116 5.86 15.78 7.24
C GLU A 116 4.52 15.82 6.52
N LYS A 117 4.05 14.68 5.98
CA LYS A 117 2.91 14.65 5.06
C LYS A 117 1.86 13.60 5.40
N LEU A 118 2.27 12.34 5.53
CA LEU A 118 1.30 11.24 5.63
C LEU A 118 0.51 11.29 6.95
N ALA A 119 1.20 11.57 8.06
CA ALA A 119 0.58 11.53 9.39
C ALA A 119 -0.41 12.67 9.66
N THR A 120 -0.33 13.75 8.86
CA THR A 120 -1.17 14.96 8.94
C THR A 120 -2.12 15.09 7.75
N ALA A 121 -2.29 14.01 6.97
CA ALA A 121 -3.14 14.01 5.80
C ALA A 121 -4.61 14.28 6.19
N PRO A 122 -5.29 15.24 5.54
CA PRO A 122 -6.52 15.85 6.08
C PRO A 122 -7.71 14.89 6.16
N ASN A 123 -7.77 13.90 5.27
CA ASN A 123 -8.89 12.97 5.17
C ASN A 123 -8.54 11.55 5.65
N LEU A 124 -7.27 11.30 5.99
CA LEU A 124 -6.78 9.95 6.23
C LEU A 124 -7.22 9.45 7.60
N ALA A 125 -8.25 8.59 7.59
CA ALA A 125 -8.85 8.06 8.81
C ALA A 125 -8.36 6.65 9.15
N TYR A 126 -7.84 5.91 8.16
CA TYR A 126 -7.44 4.51 8.31
C TYR A 126 -6.06 4.27 7.68
N ILE A 127 -5.13 3.74 8.48
CA ILE A 127 -3.80 3.35 8.04
C ILE A 127 -3.52 1.92 8.49
N HIS A 128 -3.32 1.01 7.54
CA HIS A 128 -2.85 -0.35 7.82
C HIS A 128 -1.39 -0.49 7.44
N LEU A 129 -0.57 -0.89 8.41
CA LEU A 129 0.83 -1.20 8.21
C LEU A 129 0.99 -2.72 8.18
N GLY A 130 1.16 -3.30 7.00
CA GLY A 130 1.62 -4.67 6.80
C GLY A 130 2.92 -4.61 6.03
N GLY A 131 3.99 -5.27 6.47
CA GLY A 131 5.24 -5.13 5.73
C GLY A 131 6.37 -5.93 6.31
N ASP A 132 7.17 -6.47 5.39
CA ASP A 132 8.40 -7.19 5.67
C ASP A 132 9.53 -6.21 6.02
N ALA A 133 9.59 -5.06 5.34
CA ALA A 133 10.75 -4.17 5.40
C ALA A 133 10.88 -3.33 6.70
N ASP A 134 9.88 -3.30 7.58
CA ASP A 134 9.96 -2.53 8.84
C ASP A 134 10.49 -3.34 10.04
N HIS A 135 11.34 -4.35 9.80
CA HIS A 135 11.98 -5.11 10.88
C HIS A 135 12.73 -4.21 11.86
N ALA A 136 13.34 -3.13 11.37
CA ALA A 136 14.08 -2.18 12.19
C ALA A 136 13.18 -1.17 12.93
N GLY A 137 11.85 -1.19 12.74
CA GLY A 137 10.89 -0.29 13.39
C GLY A 137 10.96 1.18 12.93
N THR A 138 11.58 1.46 11.79
CA THR A 138 11.77 2.83 11.27
C THR A 138 10.44 3.51 10.95
N LEU A 139 9.51 2.82 10.29
CA LEU A 139 8.18 3.37 9.99
C LEU A 139 7.35 3.49 11.26
N ARG A 140 7.33 2.45 12.11
CA ARG A 140 6.64 2.53 13.41
C ARG A 140 7.08 3.72 14.24
N ARG A 141 8.39 3.97 14.34
CA ARG A 141 8.91 5.16 15.03
C ARG A 141 8.47 6.46 14.37
N ALA A 142 8.46 6.52 13.04
CA ALA A 142 8.00 7.70 12.32
C ALA A 142 6.51 7.99 12.60
N PHE A 143 5.66 6.97 12.56
CA PHE A 143 4.24 7.08 12.91
C PHE A 143 4.04 7.41 14.39
N ALA A 144 4.74 6.75 15.32
CA ALA A 144 4.64 7.04 16.74
C ALA A 144 4.98 8.51 17.06
N ALA A 145 5.94 9.08 16.33
CA ALA A 145 6.34 10.48 16.47
C ALA A 145 5.30 11.45 15.89
N ALA A 146 4.71 11.16 14.73
CA ALA A 146 3.99 12.16 13.94
C ALA A 146 2.48 11.93 13.78
N LEU A 147 1.94 10.75 14.15
CA LEU A 147 0.50 10.47 14.04
C LEU A 147 -0.33 11.57 14.68
N ASP A 148 -1.28 12.08 13.91
CA ASP A 148 -2.27 13.05 14.36
C ASP A 148 -3.62 12.37 14.67
N ALA A 149 -4.47 13.04 15.45
CA ALA A 149 -5.80 12.58 15.84
C ALA A 149 -6.76 12.38 14.65
N GLY A 150 -6.43 12.91 13.47
CA GLY A 150 -7.16 12.65 12.23
C GLY A 150 -7.22 11.16 11.87
N VAL A 151 -6.15 10.41 12.17
CA VAL A 151 -6.11 8.96 11.98
C VAL A 151 -6.89 8.27 13.10
N ARG A 152 -7.98 7.58 12.77
CA ARG A 152 -8.86 6.94 13.75
C ARG A 152 -8.49 5.50 14.03
N ARG A 153 -7.94 4.81 13.02
CA ARG A 153 -7.65 3.37 13.07
C ARG A 153 -6.27 3.08 12.51
N LEU A 154 -5.48 2.36 13.29
CA LEU A 154 -4.13 1.93 12.93
C LEU A 154 -3.95 0.43 13.18
N PRO A 155 -4.34 -0.44 12.24
CA PRO A 155 -3.92 -1.83 12.33
C PRO A 155 -2.45 -1.99 11.96
N TYR A 156 -1.71 -2.78 12.74
CA TYR A 156 -0.26 -2.91 12.62
C TYR A 156 0.21 -4.36 12.84
N PRO A 157 1.42 -4.74 12.38
CA PRO A 157 1.98 -6.06 12.64
C PRO A 157 2.53 -6.05 14.07
N ALA A 158 1.87 -6.75 15.00
CA ALA A 158 2.28 -6.83 16.40
C ALA A 158 3.55 -7.69 16.58
N GLN A 159 4.27 -7.49 17.68
CA GLN A 159 5.50 -8.20 18.04
C GLN A 159 5.28 -9.71 18.14
N ASP A 160 4.10 -10.14 18.59
CA ASP A 160 3.69 -11.53 18.65
C ASP A 160 2.39 -11.75 17.85
N GLY A 161 2.38 -12.79 17.02
CA GLY A 161 1.20 -13.16 16.25
C GLY A 161 1.46 -14.25 15.23
N THR A 162 0.39 -14.94 14.85
CA THR A 162 0.41 -15.81 13.67
C THR A 162 -0.20 -15.03 12.53
N TYR A 163 0.59 -14.74 11.52
CA TYR A 163 0.12 -13.99 10.36
C TYR A 163 0.11 -14.86 9.12
N ASN A 164 -0.79 -14.52 8.21
CA ASN A 164 -0.92 -15.21 6.93
C ASN A 164 0.23 -14.80 5.99
N THR A 165 1.34 -15.53 6.04
CA THR A 165 2.55 -15.25 5.25
C THR A 165 2.52 -15.79 3.81
N GLY A 166 1.34 -16.11 3.28
CA GLY A 166 1.20 -16.49 1.87
C GLY A 166 2.05 -17.70 1.42
N ARG A 167 2.02 -18.83 2.15
CA ARG A 167 2.47 -20.13 1.62
C ARG A 167 1.55 -21.27 2.10
N GLY A 168 0.46 -21.53 1.38
CA GLY A 168 -0.41 -22.69 1.65
C GLY A 168 -0.95 -22.75 3.09
N ARG A 169 -1.09 -23.96 3.68
CA ARG A 169 -1.55 -24.17 5.08
C ARG A 169 -0.63 -23.59 6.16
N ASN A 170 0.50 -22.98 5.79
CA ASN A 170 1.49 -22.49 6.73
C ASN A 170 1.29 -20.99 6.98
N ALA A 171 0.36 -20.64 7.86
CA ALA A 171 0.47 -19.39 8.59
C ALA A 171 1.71 -19.54 9.49
N ARG A 172 2.85 -18.97 9.06
CA ARG A 172 4.07 -19.05 9.86
C ARG A 172 3.93 -18.07 11.03
N ARG A 173 4.23 -18.54 12.23
CA ARG A 173 4.45 -17.65 13.37
C ARG A 173 5.64 -16.77 13.01
N HIS A 174 5.41 -15.46 12.91
CA HIS A 174 6.51 -14.53 12.71
C HIS A 174 7.23 -14.39 14.05
N GLU A 175 8.53 -14.70 14.06
CA GLU A 175 9.38 -14.60 15.26
C GLU A 175 10.29 -13.36 15.21
N TYR A 176 10.09 -12.44 14.27
CA TYR A 176 10.82 -11.19 14.25
C TYR A 176 10.22 -10.24 15.29
N GLU A 177 11.06 -9.79 16.23
CA GLU A 177 10.73 -8.69 17.14
C GLU A 177 10.34 -7.46 16.32
N ASN A 178 9.05 -7.15 16.29
CA ASN A 178 8.59 -5.87 15.78
C ASN A 178 8.94 -4.79 16.81
N ALA A 179 10.19 -4.32 16.74
CA ALA A 179 10.72 -3.29 17.63
C ALA A 179 9.79 -2.07 17.70
N ASP A 180 9.73 -1.46 18.88
CA ASP A 180 9.00 -0.22 19.17
C ASP A 180 7.45 -0.31 19.08
N GLU A 181 6.86 -1.50 19.21
CA GLU A 181 5.40 -1.64 19.39
C GLU A 181 4.90 -0.86 20.61
N ASP A 182 5.61 -0.94 21.72
CA ASP A 182 5.31 -0.22 22.97
C ASP A 182 5.25 1.30 22.74
N LYS A 183 6.19 1.85 21.96
CA LYS A 183 6.22 3.28 21.60
C LYS A 183 5.04 3.64 20.72
N LEU A 184 4.70 2.79 19.74
CA LEU A 184 3.53 3.01 18.89
C LEU A 184 2.23 2.98 19.71
N LEU A 185 2.05 1.98 20.56
CA LEU A 185 0.87 1.81 21.41
C LEU A 185 0.70 2.96 22.43
N LYS A 186 1.81 3.43 23.01
CA LYS A 186 1.79 4.63 23.87
C LYS A 186 1.37 5.87 23.07
N ALA A 187 1.95 6.04 21.88
CA ALA A 187 1.67 7.16 20.99
C ALA A 187 0.21 7.23 20.53
N VAL A 188 -0.38 6.10 20.13
CA VAL A 188 -1.79 6.02 19.70
C VAL A 188 -2.75 6.18 20.87
N GLY A 189 -2.43 5.61 22.04
CA GLY A 189 -3.23 5.74 23.26
C GLY A 189 -3.35 7.18 23.75
N CYS A 190 -2.24 7.93 23.75
CA CYS A 190 -2.26 9.37 24.11
C CYS A 190 -3.07 10.23 23.14
N ARG A 191 -3.35 9.74 21.93
CA ARG A 191 -4.00 10.49 20.85
C ARG A 191 -5.41 10.01 20.52
N GLY A 192 -5.96 9.07 21.31
CA GLY A 192 -7.31 8.53 21.08
C GLY A 192 -7.45 7.70 19.80
N ILE A 193 -6.33 7.19 19.25
CA ILE A 193 -6.31 6.41 18.01
C ILE A 193 -6.53 4.94 18.36
N TYR A 194 -7.48 4.28 17.69
CA TYR A 194 -7.71 2.84 17.87
C TYR A 194 -6.63 2.04 17.13
N ALA A 195 -5.72 1.44 17.88
CA ALA A 195 -4.74 0.50 17.34
C ALA A 195 -5.20 -0.94 17.57
N SER A 196 -4.99 -1.80 16.56
CA SER A 196 -5.33 -3.21 16.62
C SER A 196 -4.26 -4.06 15.96
N ARG A 197 -4.05 -5.28 16.47
CA ARG A 197 -3.18 -6.25 15.81
C ARG A 197 -3.79 -6.60 14.45
N ALA A 198 -3.03 -6.44 13.38
CA ALA A 198 -3.46 -6.80 12.04
C ALA A 198 -3.56 -8.33 11.91
N GLY A 199 -4.71 -8.85 11.48
CA GLY A 199 -4.86 -10.28 11.17
C GLY A 199 -4.22 -10.70 9.85
N ASP A 200 -3.97 -9.72 8.96
CA ASP A 200 -3.52 -9.91 7.59
C ASP A 200 -2.19 -9.18 7.36
N VAL A 201 -1.11 -9.65 8.01
CA VAL A 201 0.24 -9.26 7.57
C VAL A 201 0.56 -10.10 6.35
N GLU A 202 0.22 -9.56 5.18
CA GLU A 202 0.50 -10.25 3.93
C GLU A 202 1.97 -10.09 3.57
N TYR A 203 2.73 -11.11 3.97
CA TYR A 203 4.10 -11.31 3.53
C TYR A 203 4.05 -11.67 2.05
N LYS A 204 5.01 -11.12 1.28
CA LYS A 204 5.38 -11.52 -0.08
C LYS A 204 4.58 -12.74 -0.59
N VAL A 205 3.63 -12.52 -1.52
CA VAL A 205 3.29 -13.45 -2.66
C VAL A 205 1.81 -13.88 -2.87
N GLU A 206 0.82 -13.75 -1.98
CA GLU A 206 -0.46 -14.52 -2.16
C GLU A 206 -1.84 -13.79 -2.15
N GLY A 207 -1.94 -12.47 -2.16
CA GLY A 207 -3.24 -11.76 -2.12
C GLY A 207 -4.21 -12.10 -3.26
N SER A 208 -3.66 -12.46 -4.42
CA SER A 208 -4.39 -12.60 -5.68
C SER A 208 -5.08 -13.93 -5.76
N GLN A 209 -4.50 -14.96 -5.12
CA GLN A 209 -5.15 -16.25 -5.00
C GLN A 209 -6.36 -16.16 -4.08
N ARG A 210 -6.30 -15.33 -3.03
CA ARG A 210 -7.42 -15.18 -2.09
C ARG A 210 -8.59 -14.42 -2.71
N ARG A 211 -8.37 -13.28 -3.38
CA ARG A 211 -9.48 -12.50 -3.96
C ARG A 211 -10.14 -13.20 -5.15
N LEU A 212 -9.38 -13.89 -6.00
CA LEU A 212 -9.97 -14.72 -7.07
C LEU A 212 -10.72 -15.94 -6.51
N VAL A 213 -10.22 -16.61 -5.47
CA VAL A 213 -10.94 -17.73 -4.83
C VAL A 213 -12.19 -17.24 -4.08
N PHE A 214 -12.16 -16.04 -3.49
CA PHE A 214 -13.31 -15.44 -2.80
C PHE A 214 -14.37 -14.95 -3.79
N ALA A 215 -13.98 -14.30 -4.89
CA ALA A 215 -14.89 -13.92 -5.98
C ALA A 215 -15.57 -15.15 -6.61
N ARG A 216 -14.78 -16.21 -6.87
CA ARG A 216 -15.28 -17.47 -7.43
C ARG A 216 -16.16 -18.28 -6.47
N ARG A 217 -15.96 -18.15 -5.14
CA ARG A 217 -16.84 -18.75 -4.11
C ARG A 217 -18.13 -17.97 -3.88
N ASN A 218 -18.13 -16.66 -4.14
CA ASN A 218 -19.28 -15.78 -3.91
C ASN A 218 -20.01 -15.39 -5.22
N GLY A 219 -19.70 -16.04 -6.34
CA GLY A 219 -20.48 -15.93 -7.58
C GLY A 219 -20.35 -14.59 -8.31
N TRP A 220 -19.14 -14.04 -8.39
CA TRP A 220 -18.80 -12.92 -9.28
C TRP A 220 -18.01 -13.42 -10.49
#